data_AF-X1S279-F1
#
_entry.id   AF-X1S279-F1
#
_cell.length_a   1.000
_cell.length_b   1.000
_cell.length_c   1.000
_cell.angle_alpha   90.00
_cell.angle_beta   90.00
_cell.angle_gamma   90.00
#
_symmetry.space_group_name_H-M   'P 1'
#
loop_
_entity.id
_entity.type
_entity.pdbx_description
1 polymer ?
#
loop_
_entity_poly.entity_id
_entity_poly.type
_entity_poly.pdbx_seq_one_letter_code
_entity_poly.pdbx_strand_id
1 'polypeptide(L)'
;FKQLKIVTLDNASKNSFSLDEYEYMSSTTVYSIILKNKTRDNYLFTLGVLNSRLLDYYHKKNTIPQAGGFYRYQALFIENLPIIDTIDQKII
;
A
#
# COMPACT_ATOMS: atom_id res chain seq x y z
N PHE A 1 -15.29 5.08 8.26
CA PHE A 1 -15.12 6.16 7.28
C PHE A 1 -15.36 5.60 5.89
N LYS A 2 -16.27 6.25 5.14
CA LYS A 2 -16.66 5.90 3.78
C LYS A 2 -15.92 6.82 2.81
N GLN A 3 -14.83 6.33 2.21
CA GLN A 3 -14.04 7.04 1.20
C GLN A 3 -13.14 6.06 0.45
N LEU A 4 -12.70 6.48 -0.74
CA LEU A 4 -11.68 5.79 -1.54
C LEU A 4 -10.38 5.63 -0.75
N LYS A 5 -9.83 4.42 -0.74
CA LYS A 5 -8.61 4.06 0.01
C LYS A 5 -7.96 2.82 -0.59
N ILE A 6 -6.66 2.66 -0.37
CA ILE A 6 -5.96 1.41 -0.64
C ILE A 6 -6.00 0.56 0.62
N VAL A 7 -6.20 -0.74 0.48
CA VAL A 7 -6.23 -1.68 1.60
C VAL A 7 -5.18 -2.77 1.43
N THR A 8 -4.66 -3.26 2.55
CA THR A 8 -3.79 -4.44 2.60
C THR A 8 -4.03 -5.23 3.88
N LEU A 9 -3.71 -6.51 3.85
CA LEU A 9 -3.71 -7.37 5.04
C LEU A 9 -2.50 -7.05 5.91
N ASP A 10 -2.66 -7.13 7.23
CA ASP A 10 -1.55 -7.04 8.20
C ASP A 10 -0.47 -8.12 7.96
N ASN A 11 -0.89 -9.30 7.53
CA ASN A 11 0.00 -10.43 7.28
C ASN A 11 -0.24 -11.01 5.89
N ALA A 12 0.78 -10.94 5.02
CA ALA A 12 0.71 -11.46 3.66
C ALA A 12 2.06 -12.02 3.21
N SER A 13 2.05 -13.00 2.30
CA SER A 13 3.28 -13.62 1.76
C SER A 13 3.98 -12.78 0.68
N LYS A 14 3.27 -11.79 0.15
CA LYS A 14 3.73 -10.84 -0.87
C LYS A 14 2.90 -9.57 -0.80
N ASN A 15 3.34 -8.52 -1.47
CA ASN A 15 2.54 -7.31 -1.65
C ASN A 15 1.19 -7.68 -2.29
N SER A 16 0.11 -7.34 -1.59
CA SER A 16 -1.27 -7.64 -1.99
C SER A 16 -2.18 -6.47 -1.65
N PHE A 17 -1.86 -5.31 -2.22
CA PHE A 17 -2.61 -4.08 -2.03
C PHE A 17 -3.77 -4.03 -3.02
N SER A 18 -4.92 -3.55 -2.57
CA SER A 18 -6.13 -3.42 -3.41
C SER A 18 -6.76 -2.05 -3.23
N LEU A 19 -7.39 -1.53 -4.27
CA LEU A 19 -8.20 -0.31 -4.17
C LEU A 19 -9.60 -0.68 -3.69
N ASP A 20 -10.05 -0.04 -2.62
CA ASP A 20 -11.43 -0.14 -2.14
C ASP A 20 -12.26 1.01 -2.71
N GLU A 21 -12.94 0.74 -3.83
CA GLU A 21 -13.84 1.69 -4.50
C GLU A 21 -15.25 1.70 -3.89
N TYR A 22 -15.60 0.72 -3.05
CA TYR A 22 -16.96 0.53 -2.51
C TYR A 22 -17.08 0.88 -1.03
N GLU A 23 -16.02 1.47 -0.45
CA GLU A 23 -16.01 2.02 0.90
C GLU A 23 -16.29 0.98 2.00
N TYR A 24 -15.80 -0.24 1.81
CA TYR A 24 -15.98 -1.32 2.78
C TYR A 24 -15.31 -0.99 4.13
N MET A 25 -15.89 -1.48 5.24
CA MET A 25 -15.27 -1.33 6.55
C MET A 25 -14.06 -2.27 6.67
N SER A 26 -12.92 -1.72 7.07
CA SER A 26 -11.71 -2.49 7.36
C SER A 26 -11.81 -3.12 8.74
N SER A 27 -11.42 -4.40 8.85
CA SER A 27 -11.29 -5.12 10.13
C SER A 27 -9.97 -4.78 10.84
N THR A 28 -9.71 -5.37 12.01
CA THR A 28 -8.46 -5.20 12.78
C THR A 28 -7.22 -5.75 12.08
N THR A 29 -7.40 -6.61 11.08
CA THR A 29 -6.33 -7.24 10.29
C THR A 29 -6.11 -6.56 8.94
N VAL A 30 -6.77 -5.44 8.68
CA VAL A 30 -6.70 -4.72 7.41
C VAL A 30 -6.23 -3.29 7.67
N TYR A 31 -5.14 -2.90 7.01
CA TYR A 31 -4.67 -1.52 6.99
C TYR A 31 -5.27 -0.77 5.81
N SER A 32 -5.62 0.49 6.04
CA SER A 32 -6.15 1.41 5.02
C SER A 32 -5.19 2.57 4.82
N ILE A 33 -4.86 2.87 3.57
CA ILE A 33 -4.00 3.97 3.15
C ILE A 33 -4.88 4.99 2.43
N ILE A 34 -4.86 6.23 2.92
CA ILE A 34 -5.58 7.36 2.32
C ILE A 34 -4.52 8.35 1.84
N LEU A 35 -4.51 8.64 0.55
CA LEU A 35 -3.56 9.57 -0.05
C LEU A 35 -3.99 11.02 0.23
N LYS A 36 -2.99 11.92 0.32
CA LYS A 36 -3.23 13.36 0.45
C LYS A 36 -3.92 13.90 -0.80
N ASN A 37 -3.36 13.61 -1.97
CA ASN A 37 -4.01 13.84 -3.25
C ASN A 37 -4.97 12.68 -3.56
N LYS A 38 -6.27 12.93 -3.44
CA LYS A 38 -7.33 11.92 -3.53
C LYS A 38 -7.84 11.66 -4.96
N THR A 39 -7.09 12.03 -6.00
CA THR A 39 -7.46 11.68 -7.37
C THR A 39 -7.34 10.18 -7.59
N ARG A 40 -8.27 9.62 -8.38
CA ARG A 40 -8.27 8.19 -8.72
C ARG A 40 -6.97 7.77 -9.42
N ASP A 41 -6.42 8.62 -10.28
CA ASP A 41 -5.17 8.35 -10.98
C ASP A 41 -3.98 8.23 -10.01
N ASN A 42 -3.93 9.07 -8.98
CA ASN A 42 -2.89 8.96 -7.95
C ASN A 42 -3.01 7.66 -7.15
N TYR A 43 -4.24 7.26 -6.82
CA TYR A 43 -4.51 5.98 -6.19
C TYR A 43 -4.06 4.79 -7.06
N LEU A 44 -4.35 4.82 -8.36
CA LEU A 44 -3.92 3.75 -9.28
C LEU A 44 -2.41 3.72 -9.50
N PHE A 45 -1.77 4.88 -9.62
CA PHE A 45 -0.31 4.98 -9.70
C PHE A 45 0.34 4.38 -8.45
N THR A 46 -0.09 4.83 -7.27
CA THR A 46 0.42 4.33 -5.98
C THR A 46 0.16 2.83 -5.84
N LEU A 47 -1.03 2.35 -6.22
CA LEU A 47 -1.37 0.92 -6.19
C LEU A 47 -0.43 0.09 -7.09
N GLY A 48 -0.09 0.60 -8.27
CA GLY A 48 0.86 -0.05 -9.18
C GLY A 48 2.26 -0.16 -8.57
N VAL A 49 2.75 0.92 -7.96
CA VAL A 49 4.04 0.94 -7.25
C VAL A 49 4.02 -0.03 -6.06
N LEU A 50 2.95 0.02 -5.26
CA LEU A 50 2.76 -0.85 -4.09
C LEU A 50 2.78 -2.33 -4.44
N ASN A 51 2.22 -2.72 -5.59
CA ASN A 51 2.23 -4.11 -6.05
C ASN A 51 3.42 -4.48 -6.96
N SER A 52 4.41 -3.59 -7.10
CA SER A 52 5.59 -3.87 -7.92
C SER A 52 6.52 -4.90 -7.27
N ARG A 53 7.22 -5.69 -8.11
CA ARG A 53 8.23 -6.66 -7.63
C ARG A 53 9.39 -5.98 -6.89
N LEU A 54 9.73 -4.75 -7.28
CA LEU A 54 10.77 -3.96 -6.64
C LEU A 54 10.37 -3.62 -5.20
N LEU A 55 9.14 -3.15 -4.99
CA LEU A 55 8.68 -2.81 -3.66
C LEU A 55 8.44 -4.06 -2.81
N ASP A 56 7.99 -5.17 -3.39
CA ASP A 56 7.88 -6.46 -2.68
C ASP A 56 9.25 -6.92 -2.17
N TYR A 57 10.30 -6.82 -2.99
CA TYR A 57 11.66 -7.11 -2.58
C TYR A 57 12.16 -6.18 -1.46
N TYR A 58 11.94 -4.87 -1.62
CA TYR A 58 12.33 -3.88 -0.61
C TYR A 58 11.61 -4.12 0.72
N HIS A 59 10.30 -4.34 0.69
CA HIS A 59 9.48 -4.56 1.88
C HIS A 59 9.95 -5.79 2.65
N LYS A 60 10.17 -6.92 1.96
CA LYS A 60 10.64 -8.18 2.56
C LYS A 60 12.00 -8.06 3.27
N LYS A 61 12.85 -7.12 2.83
CA LYS A 61 14.14 -6.84 3.47
C LYS A 61 14.04 -5.95 4.71
N ASN A 62 13.00 -5.12 4.79
CA ASN A 62 12.86 -4.07 5.80
C ASN A 62 11.71 -4.31 6.79
N THR A 63 11.05 -5.47 6.71
CA THR A 63 9.96 -5.87 7.61
C THR A 63 10.33 -7.08 8.46
N ILE A 64 9.47 -7.39 9.41
CA ILE A 64 9.61 -8.55 10.30
C ILE A 64 9.04 -9.79 9.58
N PRO A 65 9.86 -10.82 9.29
CA PRO A 65 9.36 -12.08 8.76
C PRO A 65 8.49 -12.78 9.81
N GLN A 66 7.46 -13.49 9.35
CA GLN A 66 6.57 -14.30 10.16
C GLN A 66 6.69 -15.78 9.72
N ALA A 67 6.29 -16.69 10.60
CA ALA A 67 6.28 -18.12 10.29
C ALA A 67 5.46 -18.42 9.02
N GLY A 68 5.90 -19.39 8.22
CA GLY A 68 5.23 -19.79 6.98
C GLY A 68 5.50 -18.90 5.76
N GLY A 69 6.51 -18.03 5.81
CA GLY A 69 6.89 -17.18 4.66
C GLY A 69 5.99 -15.95 4.50
N PHE A 70 5.39 -15.49 5.59
CA PHE A 70 4.59 -14.27 5.61
C PHE A 70 5.40 -13.08 6.15
N TYR A 71 4.91 -11.88 5.86
CA TYR A 71 5.54 -10.63 6.23
C TYR A 71 4.50 -9.68 6.81
N ARG A 72 4.91 -8.84 7.77
CA ARG A 72 4.05 -7.82 8.37
C ARG A 72 3.93 -6.59 7.47
N TYR A 73 2.72 -6.04 7.37
CA TYR A 73 2.38 -4.82 6.62
C TYR A 73 1.70 -3.80 7.52
N GLN A 74 2.21 -3.65 8.74
CA GLN A 74 1.73 -2.63 9.67
C GLN A 74 2.04 -1.22 9.15
N ALA A 75 1.26 -0.23 9.62
CA ALA A 75 1.42 1.17 9.24
C ALA A 75 2.87 1.66 9.30
N LEU A 76 3.64 1.30 10.34
CA LEU A 76 5.05 1.67 10.49
C LEU A 76 5.91 1.27 9.28
N PHE A 77 5.67 0.11 8.67
CA PHE A 77 6.44 -0.34 7.52
C PHE A 77 5.98 0.35 6.24
N ILE A 78 4.67 0.60 6.11
CA ILE A 78 4.07 1.26 4.94
C ILE A 78 4.47 2.73 4.89
N GLU A 79 4.47 3.43 6.03
CA GLU A 79 4.83 4.86 6.14
C GLU A 79 6.29 5.12 5.77
N ASN A 80 7.17 4.14 5.96
CA ASN A 80 8.59 4.23 5.64
C ASN A 80 8.94 3.73 4.22
N LEU A 81 7.94 3.45 3.38
CA LEU A 81 8.19 3.05 1.98
C LEU A 81 8.71 4.24 1.17
N PRO A 82 9.78 4.06 0.36
CA PRO A 82 10.36 5.12 -0.45
C PRO A 82 9.53 5.35 -1.72
N ILE A 83 8.31 5.90 -1.57
CA ILE A 83 7.42 6.24 -2.67
C ILE A 83 7.48 7.75 -2.89
N ILE A 84 7.92 8.17 -4.08
CA ILE A 84 7.94 9.56 -4.48
C ILE A 84 6.62 9.86 -5.21
N ASP A 85 5.90 10.88 -4.75
CA ASP A 85 4.73 11.43 -5.46
C ASP A 85 5.23 12.22 -6.68
N THR A 86 5.44 11.54 -7.81
CA THR A 86 6.00 12.14 -9.04
C THR A 86 5.00 12.96 -9.87
N ILE A 87 3.73 13.09 -9.42
CA ILE A 87 2.66 13.67 -10.25
C ILE A 87 2.81 15.19 -10.49
N ASP A 88 3.69 15.88 -9.77
CA ASP A 88 3.97 17.31 -10.02
C ASP A 88 5.05 17.59 -11.09
N GLN A 89 5.66 16.57 -11.70
CA GLN A 89 6.57 16.80 -12.82
C GLN A 89 5.78 16.94 -14.13
N LYS A 90 5.29 18.17 -14.39
CA LYS A 90 4.96 18.63 -15.74
C LYS A 90 6.17 18.38 -16.65
N ILE A 91 6.11 17.30 -17.44
CA ILE A 91 6.98 17.15 -18.60
C ILE A 91 6.37 18.07 -19.67
N ILE A 92 7.02 19.22 -19.89
CA ILE A 92 6.77 20.15 -20.98
C ILE A 92 7.46 19.60 -22.24
#